data_AF-A0A9W8XJH2-F1
#
_entry.id   AF-A0A9W8XJH2-F1
#
_cell.length_a   1.000
_cell.length_b   1.000
_cell.length_c   1.000
_cell.angle_alpha   90.00
_cell.angle_beta   90.00
_cell.angle_gamma   90.00
#
_symmetry.space_group_name_H-M   'P 1'
#
loop_
_entity.id
_entity.type
_entity.pdbx_description
1 polymer ?
#
loop_
_entity_poly.entity_id
_entity_poly.type
_entity_poly.pdbx_seq_one_letter_code
_entity_poly.pdbx_strand_id
1 'polypeptide(L)' 'MAPDSELHYKEWIIPKNTPVAMSVYNMHYDSGVFPDPFAYKPERWLGDIDPRMNRYFVPWSKGSRDCPGKK' A
#
# COMPACT_ATOMS: atom_id res chain seq x y z
N MET A 1 10.56 3.05 -9.66
CA MET A 1 11.16 3.21 -11.00
C MET A 1 10.10 2.75 -11.97
N ALA A 2 9.76 3.58 -12.96
CA ALA A 2 8.81 3.16 -13.97
C ALA A 2 9.38 1.94 -14.70
N PRO A 3 8.58 0.89 -14.98
CA PRO A 3 9.06 -0.25 -15.75
C PRO A 3 9.54 0.22 -17.13
N ASP A 4 10.61 -0.41 -17.60
CA ASP A 4 11.17 -0.24 -18.95
C ASP A 4 10.35 -0.99 -20.03
N SER A 5 9.38 -1.77 -19.57
CA SER A 5 8.38 -2.51 -20.34
C SER A 5 6.98 -1.94 -20.14
N GLU A 6 6.09 -2.25 -21.07
CA GLU A 6 4.67 -1.93 -20.96
C GLU A 6 4.04 -2.75 -19.84
N LEU A 7 3.20 -2.10 -19.02
CA LEU A 7 2.53 -2.75 -17.90
C LEU A 7 1.04 -2.95 -18.24
N HIS A 8 0.62 -4.21 -18.28
CA HIS A 8 -0.77 -4.59 -18.47
C HIS A 8 -1.46 -4.66 -17.11
N TYR A 9 -2.44 -3.79 -16.87
CA TYR A 9 -3.26 -3.79 -15.67
C TYR A 9 -4.73 -3.95 -16.05
N LYS A 10 -5.26 -5.17 -15.87
CA LYS A 10 -6.60 -5.54 -16.34
C LYS A 10 -6.76 -5.21 -17.83
N GLU A 11 -7.76 -4.42 -18.21
CA GLU A 11 -8.00 -3.94 -19.57
C GLU A 11 -7.08 -2.77 -20.01
N TRP A 12 -6.28 -2.21 -19.10
CA TRP A 12 -5.44 -1.04 -19.37
C TRP A 12 -4.02 -1.42 -19.73
N ILE A 13 -3.45 -0.69 -20.70
CA ILE A 13 -2.03 -0.75 -21.04
C ILE A 13 -1.39 0.56 -20.57
N ILE A 14 -0.46 0.45 -19.62
CA ILE A 14 0.33 1.57 -19.12
C ILE A 14 1.66 1.59 -19.88
N PRO A 15 1.95 2.66 -20.65
CA PRO A 15 3.17 2.73 -21.45
C PRO A 15 4.43 2.64 -20.59
N LYS A 16 5.50 2.09 -21.16
CA LYS A 16 6.84 2.09 -20.54
C LYS A 16 7.25 3.50 -20.10
N ASN A 17 8.04 3.58 -19.04
CA ASN A 17 8.50 4.83 -18.42
C ASN A 17 7.41 5.71 -17.79
N THR A 18 6.15 5.25 -17.69
CA THR A 18 5.11 5.97 -16.92
C THR A 18 5.43 5.93 -15.42
N PRO A 19 5.59 7.09 -14.75
CA PRO A 19 5.79 7.12 -13.31
C PRO A 19 4.57 6.55 -12.57
N VAL A 20 4.79 5.56 -11.71
CA VAL A 20 3.75 4.99 -10.85
C VAL A 20 4.21 5.10 -9.40
N ALA A 21 3.29 5.53 -8.54
CA ALA A 21 3.49 5.63 -7.10
C ALA A 21 2.26 5.12 -6.35
N MET A 22 2.46 4.74 -5.09
CA MET A 22 1.40 4.39 -4.16
C MET A 22 1.18 5.53 -3.18
N SER A 23 -0.09 5.85 -2.90
CA SER A 23 -0.43 6.79 -1.84
C SER A 23 -0.50 6.06 -0.51
N VAL A 24 0.54 6.21 0.31
CA VAL A 24 0.57 5.66 1.68
C VAL A 24 -0.63 6.15 2.48
N TYR A 25 -0.98 7.43 2.33
CA TYR A 25 -2.15 8.01 2.96
C TYR A 25 -3.44 7.27 2.58
N ASN A 26 -3.73 7.12 1.28
CA ASN A 26 -4.96 6.44 0.85
C ASN A 26 -5.02 5.00 1.36
N MET A 27 -3.88 4.30 1.43
CA MET A 27 -3.82 2.94 1.94
C MET A 27 -4.08 2.85 3.44
N HIS A 28 -3.51 3.76 4.24
CA HIS A 28 -3.67 3.74 5.70
C HIS A 28 -5.03 4.28 6.16
N TYR A 29 -5.67 5.10 5.32
CA TYR A 29 -6.97 5.69 5.61
C TYR A 29 -8.13 5.05 4.86
N ASP A 30 -7.92 3.89 4.25
CA ASP A 30 -9.00 3.10 3.63
C ASP A 30 -9.94 2.55 4.72
N SER A 31 -11.17 3.06 4.78
CA SER A 31 -12.18 2.64 5.75
C SER A 31 -12.70 1.22 5.55
N GLY A 32 -12.46 0.62 4.37
CA GLY A 32 -12.77 -0.79 4.09
C GLY A 32 -11.74 -1.77 4.68
N VAL A 33 -10.57 -1.27 5.08
CA VAL A 33 -9.50 -2.04 5.74
C VAL A 33 -9.30 -1.62 7.19
N PHE A 34 -9.36 -0.31 7.47
CA PHE A 34 -9.19 0.27 8.79
C PHE A 34 -10.48 0.98 9.23
N PRO A 35 -11.38 0.32 9.97
CA PRO A 35 -12.57 0.96 10.52
C PRO A 35 -12.18 2.16 11.39
N ASP A 36 -12.87 3.29 11.21
CA ASP A 36 -12.52 4.59 11.80
C ASP A 36 -11.02 4.93 11.60
N PRO A 37 -10.58 5.13 10.35
CA PRO A 37 -9.15 5.24 10.03
C PRO A 37 -8.49 6.48 10.64
N PHE A 38 -9.27 7.53 10.91
CA PHE A 38 -8.79 8.77 11.53
C PHE A 38 -8.70 8.71 13.05
N ALA A 39 -9.25 7.67 13.69
CA ALA A 39 -9.15 7.49 15.13
C ALA A 39 -7.88 6.72 15.49
N TYR A 40 -7.13 7.21 16.48
CA TYR A 40 -6.03 6.44 17.08
C TYR A 40 -6.60 5.29 17.91
N LYS A 41 -6.53 4.06 17.39
CA LYS A 41 -6.97 2.83 18.09
C LYS A 41 -5.88 1.77 18.03
N PRO A 42 -4.90 1.75 18.95
CA PRO A 42 -3.83 0.73 18.99
C PRO A 42 -4.36 -0.70 19.10
N GLU A 43 -5.53 -0.88 19.71
CA GLU A 43 -6.19 -2.16 19.96
C GLU A 43 -6.51 -2.91 18.66
N ARG A 44 -6.59 -2.22 17.52
CA ARG A 44 -6.79 -2.85 16.20
C ARG A 44 -5.65 -3.79 15.79
N TRP A 45 -4.51 -3.70 16.46
CA TRP A 45 -3.34 -4.55 16.24
C TRP A 45 -3.20 -5.66 17.29
N LEU A 46 -4.23 -5.87 18.12
CA LEU A 46 -4.26 -6.89 19.16
C LEU A 46 -5.31 -7.96 18.83
N GLY A 47 -5.00 -9.23 19.10
CA GLY A 47 -5.93 -10.35 18.90
C GLY A 47 -6.02 -10.81 17.45
N ASP A 48 -7.24 -10.98 16.93
CA ASP A 48 -7.48 -11.46 15.57
C ASP A 48 -7.40 -10.29 14.57
N ILE A 49 -6.27 -10.21 13.87
CA ILE A 49 -5.96 -9.12 12.95
C ILE A 49 -6.43 -9.50 11.55
N ASP A 50 -7.23 -8.62 10.93
CA ASP A 50 -7.60 -8.78 9.52
C ASP A 50 -6.32 -8.83 8.66
N PRO A 51 -6.07 -9.91 7.90
CA PRO A 51 -4.87 -10.02 7.06
C PRO A 51 -4.71 -8.88 6.05
N ARG A 52 -5.81 -8.21 5.67
CA ARG A 52 -5.78 -7.03 4.79
C ARG A 52 -5.08 -5.85 5.44
N MET A 53 -5.19 -5.69 6.76
CA MET A 53 -4.51 -4.61 7.50
C MET A 53 -3.00 -4.74 7.37
N ASN A 54 -2.45 -5.94 7.50
CA ASN A 54 -1.01 -6.20 7.29
C ASN A 54 -0.57 -5.91 5.85
N ARG A 55 -1.45 -6.14 4.86
CA ARG A 55 -1.15 -5.84 3.45
C ARG A 55 -1.13 -4.34 3.17
N TYR A 56 -2.01 -3.58 3.83
CA TYR A 56 -2.18 -2.14 3.64
C TYR A 56 -1.32 -1.29 4.59
N PHE A 57 -0.75 -1.91 5.63
CA PHE A 57 0.24 -1.29 6.50
C PHE A 57 1.61 -1.21 5.81
N VAL A 58 1.83 -0.08 5.15
CA VAL A 58 3.02 0.19 4.32
C VAL A 58 3.68 1.53 4.67
N PRO A 59 3.96 1.80 5.96
CA PRO A 59 4.52 3.10 6.38
C PRO A 59 5.89 3.40 5.76
N TRP A 60 6.59 2.36 5.32
CA TRP A 60 7.90 2.43 4.67
C TRP A 60 7.85 2.06 3.19
N SER A 61 6.71 2.25 2.53
CA SER A 61 6.46 1.75 1.18
C SER A 61 6.49 0.21 1.10
N LYS A 62 6.35 -0.32 -0.12
CA LYS A 62 6.37 -1.75 -0.41
C LYS A 62 6.96 -2.02 -1.80
N GLY A 63 7.48 -3.23 -2.00
CA GLY A 63 8.05 -3.69 -3.27
C GLY A 63 9.55 -3.48 -3.33
N SER A 64 10.13 -3.51 -4.54
CA SER A 64 11.58 -3.43 -4.78
C SER A 64 12.24 -2.11 -4.36
N ARG A 65 11.45 -1.13 -3.91
CA ARG A 65 11.87 0.22 -3.51
C ARG A 65 11.30 0.61 -2.15
N ASP A 66 10.98 -0.37 -1.30
CA ASP A 66 10.66 -0.06 0.09
C ASP A 66 11.88 0.47 0.84
N CYS A 67 11.64 1.09 2.01
CA CYS A 67 12.71 1.72 2.77
C CYS A 67 13.77 0.67 3.15
N PRO A 68 15.05 0.87 2.82
CA PRO A 68 16.11 -0.08 3.18
C PRO A 68 16.34 -0.17 4.70
N GLY A 69 15.85 0.80 5.47
CA GLY A 69 15.88 0.79 6.93
C GLY A 69 14.75 0.00 7.58
N LYS A 70 13.83 -0.57 6.80
CA LYS A 70 12.77 -1.45 7.28
C LYS A 70 13.40 -2.79 7.66
N LYS A 71 13.52 -3.05 8.96
CA LYS A 71 13.93 -4.33 9.54
C LYS A 71 12.73 -5.05 10.12
#